data_AF-K1S5X6-F1
#
_entry.id   AF-K1S5X6-F1
#
_cell.length_a   1.000
_cell.length_b   1.000
_cell.length_c   1.000
_cell.angle_alpha   90.00
_cell.angle_beta   90.00
_cell.angle_gamma   90.00
#
_symmetry.space_group_name_H-M   'P 1'
#
loop_
_entity.id
_entity.type
_entity.pdbx_description
1 polymer ?
#
loop_
_entity_poly.entity_id
_entity_poly.type
_entity_poly.pdbx_seq_one_letter_code
_entity_poly.pdbx_strand_id
1 'polypeptide(L)' 'MKVALVTGASRGIGKACAIRLAKDGYAVVINYSHSEEQAQKVLDEIVAAGGTAITY' A
#
# COMPACT_ATOMS: atom_id res chain seq x y z
N MET A 1 4.94 -12.07 -11.20
CA MET A 1 4.45 -11.15 -10.15
C MET A 1 4.43 -9.75 -10.72
N LYS A 2 3.32 -9.00 -10.61
CA LYS A 2 3.23 -7.60 -11.08
C LYS A 2 3.35 -6.64 -9.90
N VAL A 3 3.96 -5.48 -10.12
CA VAL A 3 4.19 -4.47 -9.07
C VAL A 3 3.45 -3.19 -9.43
N ALA A 4 2.82 -2.55 -8.44
CA ALA A 4 2.16 -1.26 -8.58
C ALA A 4 2.73 -0.24 -7.58
N LEU A 5 3.19 0.91 -8.08
CA LEU A 5 3.57 2.06 -7.26
C LEU A 5 2.36 2.96 -7.10
N VAL A 6 1.99 3.26 -5.85
CA VAL A 6 0.89 4.16 -5.52
C VAL A 6 1.44 5.35 -4.74
N THR A 7 1.32 6.54 -5.29
CA THR A 7 1.71 7.80 -4.63
C THR A 7 0.59 8.29 -3.72
N GLY A 8 0.95 8.94 -2.61
CA GLY A 8 -0.03 9.38 -1.60
C GLY A 8 -0.80 8.22 -0.97
N ALA A 9 -0.20 7.03 -0.89
CA ALA A 9 -0.86 5.79 -0.50
C ALA A 9 -1.11 5.66 1.01
N SER A 10 -0.63 6.60 1.82
CA SER A 10 -0.78 6.58 3.28
C SER A 10 -2.23 6.76 3.75
N ARG A 11 -3.12 7.35 2.92
CA ARG A 11 -4.50 7.69 3.32
C ARG A 11 -5.45 7.88 2.15
N GLY A 12 -6.74 8.06 2.47
CA GLY A 12 -7.79 8.44 1.51
C GLY A 12 -7.88 7.48 0.32
N ILE A 13 -7.98 8.04 -0.88
CA ILE A 13 -8.11 7.26 -2.13
C ILE A 13 -6.85 6.46 -2.43
N GLY A 14 -5.66 7.02 -2.19
CA GLY A 14 -4.39 6.31 -2.41
C GLY A 14 -4.30 5.02 -1.60
N LYS A 15 -4.68 5.07 -0.32
CA LYS A 15 -4.80 3.88 0.55
C LYS A 15 -5.78 2.86 -0.05
N ALA A 16 -6.98 3.30 -0.45
CA ALA A 16 -8.00 2.41 -1.00
C ALA A 16 -7.52 1.71 -2.29
N CYS A 17 -6.82 2.44 -3.16
CA CYS A 17 -6.21 1.89 -4.37
C CYS A 17 -5.12 0.86 -4.04
N ALA A 18 -4.22 1.17 -3.09
CA ALA A 18 -3.16 0.26 -2.67
C ALA A 18 -3.72 -1.08 -2.16
N ILE A 19 -4.72 -1.03 -1.28
CA ILE A 19 -5.37 -2.24 -0.74
C ILE A 19 -6.07 -3.03 -1.85
N ARG A 20 -6.77 -2.35 -2.77
CA ARG A 20 -7.45 -3.03 -3.87
C ARG A 20 -6.46 -3.75 -4.78
N LEU A 21 -5.37 -3.09 -5.18
CA LEU A 21 -4.34 -3.69 -6.02
C LEU A 21 -3.68 -4.90 -5.34
N ALA A 22 -3.43 -4.82 -4.04
CA ALA A 22 -2.90 -5.95 -3.29
C ALA A 22 -3.87 -7.15 -3.30
N LYS A 23 -5.18 -6.91 -3.11
CA LYS A 23 -6.22 -7.95 -3.22
C LYS A 23 -6.31 -8.57 -4.62
N ASP A 24 -6.05 -7.77 -5.65
CA ASP A 24 -5.99 -8.23 -7.04
C ASP A 24 -4.68 -8.98 -7.37
N GLY A 25 -3.78 -9.17 -6.39
CA GLY A 25 -2.57 -10.00 -6.51
C GLY A 25 -1.29 -9.23 -6.90
N TYR A 26 -1.30 -7.90 -6.81
CA TYR A 26 -0.11 -7.08 -7.06
C TYR A 26 0.77 -6.99 -5.81
N ALA A 27 2.08 -6.88 -6.01
CA ALA A 27 2.97 -6.32 -5.00
C ALA A 27 2.83 -4.79 -5.03
N VAL A 28 2.68 -4.14 -3.89
CA VAL A 28 2.39 -2.69 -3.84
C VAL A 28 3.51 -1.90 -3.18
N VAL A 29 3.95 -0.83 -3.83
CA VAL A 29 4.83 0.18 -3.22
C VAL A 29 3.97 1.35 -2.74
N ILE A 30 3.95 1.54 -1.42
CA ILE A 30 3.19 2.58 -0.73
C ILE A 30 4.10 3.80 -0.63
N ASN A 31 3.93 4.76 -1.55
CA ASN A 31 4.68 6.00 -1.49
C ASN A 31 3.97 7.09 -0.69
N TYR A 32 4.72 7.76 0.18
CA TYR A 32 4.26 8.85 1.04
C TYR A 32 5.31 9.97 1.13
N SER A 33 4.91 11.14 1.67
CA SER A 33 5.84 12.27 1.85
C SER A 33 6.14 12.57 3.32
N HIS A 34 5.12 12.65 4.18
CA HIS A 34 5.26 13.05 5.59
C HIS A 34 4.39 12.21 6.54
N SER A 35 4.00 11.01 6.12
CA SER A 35 2.99 10.21 6.82
C SER A 35 3.42 8.76 6.98
N GLU A 36 4.61 8.56 7.53
CA GLU A 36 5.23 7.24 7.74
C GLU A 36 4.34 6.32 8.58
N GLU A 37 3.85 6.78 9.74
CA GLU A 37 2.98 5.97 10.59
C GLU A 37 1.71 5.50 9.88
N GLN A 38 1.12 6.37 9.04
CA GLN A 38 -0.07 6.03 8.27
C GLN A 38 0.26 5.06 7.14
N ALA A 39 1.41 5.24 6.46
CA ALA A 39 1.88 4.32 5.44
C ALA A 39 2.17 2.93 6.02
N GLN A 40 2.78 2.86 7.21
CA GLN A 40 3.02 1.61 7.91
C GLN A 40 1.71 0.89 8.26
N LYS A 41 0.68 1.61 8.71
CA LYS A 41 -0.65 1.00 8.94
C LYS A 41 -1.25 0.40 7.66
N VAL A 42 -1.02 1.02 6.50
CA VAL A 42 -1.47 0.47 5.21
C VAL A 42 -0.67 -0.77 4.83
N LEU A 43 0.65 -0.76 5.06
CA LEU A 43 1.51 -1.93 4.88
C LEU A 43 1.03 -3.11 5.73
N ASP A 44 0.83 -2.88 7.02
CA ASP A 44 0.38 -3.90 7.97
C ASP A 44 -0.99 -4.47 7.57
N GLU A 45 -1.92 -3.61 7.11
CA GLU A 45 -3.24 -4.02 6.62
C GLU A 45 -3.13 -4.92 5.38
N ILE A 46 -2.26 -4.58 4.43
CA ILE A 46 -2.01 -5.39 3.24
C ILE A 46 -1.40 -6.74 3.60
N VAL A 47 -0.39 -6.75 4.46
CA VAL A 47 0.31 -7.98 4.88
C VAL A 47 -0.61 -8.89 5.69
N ALA A 48 -1.42 -8.33 6.59
CA ALA A 48 -2.42 -9.09 7.35
C ALA A 48 -3.48 -9.73 6.46
N ALA A 49 -3.78 -9.12 5.31
CA ALA A 49 -4.66 -9.68 4.28
C ALA A 49 -3.97 -10.70 3.34
N GLY A 50 -2.70 -11.03 3.60
CA GLY A 50 -1.90 -11.95 2.78
C GLY A 50 -1.30 -11.34 1.51
N GLY A 51 -1.40 -10.02 1.35
CA GLY A 51 -0.80 -9.29 0.24
C GLY A 51 0.69 -8.97 0.47
N THR A 52 1.36 -8.49 -0.57
CA THR A 52 2.76 -8.06 -0.51
C THR A 52 2.85 -6.56 -0.71
N ALA A 53 3.49 -5.85 0.21
CA ALA A 53 3.76 -4.42 0.06
C ALA A 53 5.08 -3.98 0.72
N ILE A 54 5.56 -2.81 0.33
CA ILE A 54 6.65 -2.08 0.98
C ILE A 54 6.32 -0.59 1.04
N THR A 55 6.93 0.13 1.97
CA THR A 55 6.83 1.60 2.10
C THR A 55 8.04 2.28 1.45
N TYR A 56 7.82 3.40 0.73
CA TYR A 56 8.86 4.21 0.08
C TYR A 56 8.65 5.71 0.26
#